data_AF-A0A959PZ56-F1
#
_entry.id   AF-A0A959PZ56-F1
#
_cell.length_a   1.000
_cell.length_b   1.000
_cell.length_c   1.000
_cell.angle_alpha   90.00
_cell.angle_beta   90.00
_cell.angle_gamma   90.00
#
_symmetry.space_group_name_H-M   'P 1'
#
loop_
_entity.id
_entity.type
_entity.pdbx_description
1 polymer ?
#
loop_
_entity_poly.entity_id
_entity_poly.type
_entity_poly.pdbx_seq_one_letter_code
_entity_poly.pdbx_strand_id
1 'polypeptide(L)'
;MFGIDFKGRSFLSNVELSFLRNFSIIVYFISTVSGFIHAQNRTNTLRSDGAWCWFSDPRAIYYKGEKEQIYFGYINSVGDVLLGVKDIETGAVHEFV
;
A
#
# COMPACT_ATOMS: atom_id res chain seq x y z
N MET A 1 -57.61 0.43 -44.36
CA MET A 1 -56.66 1.52 -44.04
C MET A 1 -55.90 1.08 -42.80
N PHE A 2 -54.64 0.71 -42.97
CA PHE A 2 -53.76 0.23 -41.88
C PHE A 2 -53.31 1.41 -41.02
N GLY A 3 -53.44 1.30 -39.69
CA GLY A 3 -52.86 2.21 -38.71
C GLY A 3 -52.14 1.40 -37.64
N ILE A 4 -50.81 1.48 -37.62
CA ILE A 4 -49.91 0.73 -36.74
C ILE A 4 -49.79 1.51 -35.43
N ASP A 5 -50.22 0.93 -34.31
CA ASP A 5 -50.10 1.53 -32.98
C ASP A 5 -48.66 1.38 -32.44
N PHE A 6 -48.08 2.48 -31.99
CA PHE A 6 -46.68 2.59 -31.61
C PHE A 6 -46.47 2.07 -30.18
N LYS A 7 -45.88 0.86 -30.10
CA LYS A 7 -44.92 0.36 -29.10
C LYS A 7 -44.99 0.94 -27.68
N GLY A 8 -45.37 0.06 -26.76
CA GLY A 8 -45.36 0.25 -25.31
C GLY A 8 -44.04 0.72 -24.70
N ARG A 9 -44.19 1.61 -23.72
CA ARG A 9 -43.24 1.94 -22.65
C ARG A 9 -44.04 2.48 -21.46
N SER A 10 -44.58 1.59 -20.62
CA SER A 10 -44.97 1.93 -19.26
C SER A 10 -43.79 1.55 -18.35
N PHE A 11 -42.97 2.54 -17.99
CA PHE A 11 -43.02 3.13 -16.66
C PHE A 11 -42.77 2.06 -15.60
N LEU A 12 -41.50 1.83 -15.32
CA LEU A 12 -41.03 0.93 -14.27
C LEU A 12 -41.83 1.17 -12.99
N SER A 13 -42.30 0.08 -12.37
CA SER A 13 -43.05 0.20 -11.12
C SER A 13 -42.15 0.81 -10.03
N ASN A 14 -42.76 1.45 -9.03
CA ASN A 14 -42.02 2.04 -7.91
C ASN A 14 -41.09 1.03 -7.19
N VAL A 15 -41.40 -0.26 -7.30
CA VAL A 15 -40.61 -1.37 -6.76
C VAL A 15 -39.29 -1.52 -7.53
N GLU A 16 -39.34 -1.55 -8.86
CA GLU A 16 -38.16 -1.62 -9.74
C GLU A 16 -37.24 -0.41 -9.54
N LEU A 17 -37.82 0.79 -9.42
CA LEU A 17 -37.07 2.03 -9.15
C LEU A 17 -36.38 2.00 -7.77
N SER A 18 -37.04 1.46 -6.75
CA SER A 18 -36.46 1.32 -5.41
C SER A 18 -35.32 0.30 -5.38
N PHE A 19 -35.43 -0.77 -6.17
CA PHE A 19 -34.41 -1.80 -6.31
C PHE A 19 -33.16 -1.25 -6.98
N LEU A 20 -33.31 -0.55 -8.12
CA LEU A 20 -32.20 0.08 -8.84
C LEU A 20 -31.48 1.14 -8.00
N ARG A 21 -32.23 1.92 -7.21
CA ARG A 21 -31.66 2.90 -6.29
C ARG A 21 -30.80 2.25 -5.21
N ASN A 22 -31.31 1.19 -4.56
CA ASN A 22 -30.58 0.50 -3.51
C ASN A 22 -29.34 -0.21 -4.06
N PHE A 23 -29.43 -0.80 -5.25
CA PHE A 23 -28.29 -1.40 -5.94
C PHE A 23 -27.20 -0.37 -6.26
N SER A 24 -27.57 0.81 -6.77
CA SER A 24 -26.62 1.90 -7.03
C SER A 24 -25.91 2.39 -5.76
N ILE A 25 -26.63 2.50 -4.64
CA ILE A 25 -26.05 2.87 -3.34
C ILE A 25 -25.05 1.83 -2.86
N ILE A 26 -25.38 0.53 -2.99
CA ILE A 26 -24.48 -0.56 -2.59
C ILE A 26 -23.22 -0.57 -3.46
N VAL A 27 -23.35 -0.39 -4.77
CA VAL A 27 -22.20 -0.31 -5.69
C VAL A 27 -21.31 0.89 -5.36
N TYR A 28 -21.92 2.06 -5.08
CA TYR A 28 -21.18 3.25 -4.67
C TYR A 28 -20.46 3.07 -3.32
N PHE A 29 -21.09 2.37 -2.37
CA PHE A 29 -20.48 2.05 -1.10
C PHE A 29 -19.26 1.11 -1.27
N ILE A 30 -19.41 0.04 -2.06
CA ILE A 30 -18.32 -0.91 -2.33
C ILE A 30 -17.14 -0.22 -3.02
N SER A 31 -17.39 0.70 -3.97
CA SER A 31 -16.31 1.43 -4.65
C SER A 31 -15.53 2.35 -3.70
N THR A 32 -16.20 3.01 -2.75
CA THR A 32 -15.52 3.84 -1.73
C THR A 32 -14.68 3.03 -0.74
N VAL A 33 -15.09 1.80 -0.41
CA VAL A 33 -14.37 0.93 0.54
C VAL A 33 -13.15 0.25 -0.10
N SER A 34 -13.19 0.03 -1.42
CA SER A 34 -12.13 -0.68 -2.15
C SER A 34 -10.78 0.04 -2.11
N GLY A 35 -10.77 1.38 -1.97
CA GLY A 35 -9.55 2.19 -1.82
C GLY A 35 -8.76 1.95 -0.52
N PHE A 36 -9.36 1.28 0.48
CA PHE A 36 -8.71 1.01 1.76
C PHE A 36 -8.06 -0.37 1.84
N ILE A 37 -8.30 -1.27 0.87
CA ILE A 37 -7.75 -2.65 0.85
C ILE A 37 -6.57 -2.74 -0.12
N HIS A 38 -5.60 -1.84 0.04
CA HIS A 38 -4.25 -2.08 -0.47
C HIS A 38 -3.34 -2.19 0.76
N ALA A 39 -3.01 -3.42 1.15
CA ALA A 39 -1.88 -3.67 2.03
C ALA A 39 -0.62 -3.17 1.31
N GLN A 40 -0.26 -1.90 1.55
CA GLN A 40 0.95 -1.33 0.98
C GLN A 40 2.12 -2.03 1.65
N ASN A 41 2.76 -2.97 0.94
CA ASN A 41 4.11 -3.42 1.24
C ASN A 41 5.04 -2.22 1.06
N ARG A 42 5.11 -1.37 2.08
CA ARG A 42 5.91 -0.16 2.08
C ARG A 42 7.36 -0.58 2.31
N THR A 43 8.04 -0.96 1.23
CA THR A 43 9.48 -1.24 1.27
C THR A 43 10.21 0.08 1.51
N ASN A 44 10.85 0.20 2.67
CA ASN A 44 11.68 1.34 3.01
C ASN A 44 13.14 0.97 2.70
N THR A 45 13.67 1.49 1.59
CA THR A 45 15.08 1.31 1.25
C THR A 45 15.94 2.05 2.27
N LEU A 46 16.72 1.32 3.06
CA LEU A 46 17.64 1.90 4.03
C LEU A 46 18.85 2.53 3.33
N ARG A 47 19.32 1.89 2.25
CA ARG A 47 20.46 2.37 1.48
C ARG A 47 20.39 1.90 0.03
N SER A 48 20.68 2.82 -0.90
CA SER A 48 20.64 2.56 -2.35
C SER A 48 21.92 1.93 -2.92
N ASP A 49 23.07 2.17 -2.27
CA ASP A 49 24.38 1.61 -2.66
C ASP A 49 24.77 0.37 -1.83
N GLY A 50 23.86 -0.14 -1.01
CA GLY A 50 24.07 -1.34 -0.21
C GLY A 50 24.07 -2.59 -1.09
N ALA A 51 25.17 -3.34 -1.06
CA ALA A 51 25.31 -4.59 -1.77
C ALA A 51 24.94 -5.79 -0.87
N TRP A 52 24.23 -6.75 -1.46
CA TRP A 52 24.03 -8.07 -0.87
C TRP A 52 25.27 -8.92 -1.15
N CYS A 53 25.93 -9.46 -0.12
CA CYS A 53 27.00 -10.44 -0.31
C CYS A 53 26.57 -11.83 0.23
N TRP A 54 27.06 -12.90 -0.41
CA TRP A 54 26.75 -14.28 0.00
C TRP A 54 27.32 -14.61 1.39
N PHE A 55 28.37 -13.91 1.81
CA PHE A 55 29.10 -14.20 3.04
C PHE A 55 28.46 -13.61 4.31
N SER A 56 27.54 -12.66 4.15
CA SER A 56 26.66 -12.20 5.22
C SER A 56 25.40 -11.60 4.59
N ASP A 57 24.26 -12.24 4.84
CA ASP A 57 22.99 -11.55 4.75
C ASP A 57 23.08 -10.25 5.57
N PRO A 58 22.54 -9.11 5.09
CA PRO A 58 22.50 -7.89 5.90
C PRO A 58 21.66 -8.16 7.15
N ARG A 59 22.35 -8.34 8.27
CA ARG A 59 21.73 -8.58 9.57
C ARG A 59 21.43 -7.24 10.21
N ALA A 60 20.18 -7.10 10.65
CA ALA A 60 19.73 -5.95 11.40
C ALA A 60 19.37 -6.39 12.81
N ILE A 61 19.78 -5.60 13.79
CA ILE A 61 19.41 -5.76 15.19
C ILE A 61 18.46 -4.62 15.53
N TYR A 62 17.27 -4.99 15.99
CA TYR A 62 16.34 -4.04 16.62
C TYR A 62 16.61 -4.01 18.12
N TYR A 63 16.74 -2.81 18.69
CA TYR A 63 16.91 -2.61 20.12
C TYR A 63 16.09 -1.42 20.60
N LYS A 64 15.34 -1.63 21.68
CA LYS A 64 14.53 -0.61 22.35
C LYS A 64 15.17 -0.24 23.68
N GLY A 65 16.16 0.66 23.63
CA GLY A 65 16.84 1.22 24.80
C GLY A 65 16.31 2.63 25.12
N GLU A 66 17.21 3.55 25.47
CA GLU A 66 16.88 4.99 25.60
C GLU A 66 16.36 5.58 24.28
N LYS A 67 16.84 5.07 23.16
CA LYS A 67 16.33 5.33 21.82
C LYS A 67 15.93 4.01 21.18
N GLU A 68 14.81 4.01 20.47
CA GLU A 68 14.34 2.85 19.71
C GLU A 68 15.02 2.85 18.33
N GLN A 69 15.93 1.90 18.10
CA GLN A 69 16.83 1.94 16.94
C GLN A 69 17.00 0.58 16.25
N ILE A 70 17.28 0.64 14.95
CA ILE A 70 17.71 -0.49 14.13
C ILE A 70 19.18 -0.28 13.74
N TYR A 71 20.02 -1.23 14.11
CA TYR A 71 21.44 -1.27 13.74
C TYR A 71 21.60 -2.29 12.61
N PHE A 72 22.19 -1.90 11.49
CA PHE A 72 22.36 -2.79 10.34
C PHE A 72 23.75 -2.66 9.73
N GLY A 73 24.36 -3.80 9.44
CA GLY A 73 25.62 -3.87 8.70
C GLY A 73 25.36 -4.06 7.21
N TYR A 74 26.14 -3.38 6.37
CA TYR A 74 26.09 -3.55 4.92
C TYR A 74 27.46 -3.31 4.29
N ILE A 75 27.63 -3.80 3.06
CA ILE A 75 28.79 -3.50 2.23
C ILE A 75 28.37 -2.46 1.19
N ASN A 76 29.13 -1.38 1.01
CA ASN A 76 28.84 -0.42 -0.06
C ASN A 76 29.26 -0.96 -1.44
N SER A 77 28.93 -0.25 -2.51
CA SER A 77 29.32 -0.62 -3.88
C SER A 77 30.84 -0.66 -4.12
N VAL A 78 31.64 -0.08 -3.24
CA VAL A 78 33.12 -0.06 -3.30
C VAL A 78 33.75 -1.25 -2.57
N GLY A 79 33.00 -1.89 -1.66
CA GLY A 79 33.45 -3.03 -0.87
C GLY A 79 33.75 -2.72 0.60
N ASP A 80 33.51 -1.51 1.07
CA ASP A 80 33.70 -1.14 2.48
C ASP A 80 32.58 -1.74 3.35
N VAL A 81 32.91 -2.10 4.60
CA VAL A 81 31.95 -2.57 5.59
C VAL A 81 31.50 -1.38 6.43
N LEU A 82 30.19 -1.10 6.46
CA LEU A 82 29.62 0.04 7.18
C LEU A 82 28.57 -0.40 8.19
N LEU A 83 28.39 0.42 9.23
CA LEU A 83 27.31 0.32 10.20
C LEU A 83 26.34 1.49 10.01
N GLY A 84 25.07 1.17 9.74
CA GLY A 84 23.97 2.13 9.75
C GLY A 84 23.13 2.00 11.03
N VAL A 85 22.67 3.14 11.55
CA VAL A 85 21.76 3.23 12.70
C VAL A 85 20.55 4.05 12.29
N LYS A 86 19.39 3.40 12.27
CA LYS A 86 18.10 4.04 12.01
C LYS A 86 17.35 4.27 13.32
N ASP A 87 17.04 5.52 13.60
CA ASP A 87 16.16 5.89 14.70
C ASP A 87 14.69 5.73 14.28
N ILE A 88 13.90 5.00 15.06
CA ILE A 88 12.51 4.65 14.71
C ILE A 88 11.57 5.85 14.90
N GLU A 89 11.82 6.70 15.89
CA GLU A 89 10.95 7.84 16.19
C GLU A 89 11.11 8.94 15.15
N THR A 90 12.36 9.26 14.80
CA THR A 90 12.68 10.35 13.86
C THR A 90 12.79 9.88 12.41
N GLY A 91 13.05 8.59 12.19
CA GLY A 91 13.36 8.03 10.87
C GLY A 91 14.76 8.37 10.34
N ALA A 92 15.58 9.09 11.12
CA ALA A 92 16.92 9.48 10.72
C ALA A 92 17.86 8.26 10.65
N VAL A 93 18.79 8.29 9.70
CA VAL A 93 19.83 7.26 9.51
C VAL A 93 21.20 7.90 9.69
N HIS A 94 22.03 7.31 10.55
CA HIS A 94 23.41 7.70 10.81
C HIS A 94 24.35 6.56 10.42
N GLU A 95 25.49 6.89 9.80
CA GLU A 95 26.44 5.90 9.28
C GLU A 95 27.80 6.05 9.98
N PHE A 96 28.45 4.91 10.20
CA PHE A 96 29.77 4.80 10.81
C PHE A 96 30.66 3.92 9.92
N VAL A 97 31.92 4.33 9.79
CA VAL A 97 33.00 3.65 9.06
C VAL A 97 34.02 3.12 10.06
#